data_AF-A0A011ABY1-F1
#
_entry.id   AF-A0A011ABY1-F1
#
_cell.length_a   1.000
_cell.length_b   1.000
_cell.length_c   1.000
_cell.angle_alpha   90.00
_cell.angle_beta   90.00
_cell.angle_gamma   90.00
#
_symmetry.space_group_name_H-M   'P 1'
#
loop_
_entity.id
_entity.type
_entity.pdbx_description
1 polymer ?
#
loop_
_entity_poly.entity_id
_entity_poly.type
_entity_poly.pdbx_seq_one_letter_code
_entity_poly.pdbx_strand_id
1 'polypeptide(L)'
;MARLVPRFVGAALATAALAGTMGCSLIGADNTEACENIQTVVKEFTSSSVKNVDDPAALGESYHKLADDIRTEGAKGDGDLEDATKDLGAAYDKLGDKVSNLANDPNPSIPDSGEVTAAGVKFKQACE
;
A
#
# COMPACT_ATOMS: atom_id res chain seq x y z
N MET A 1 -28.31 10.43 -3.27
CA MET A 1 -28.14 9.58 -2.07
C MET A 1 -26.65 9.32 -1.89
N ALA A 2 -26.22 9.27 -0.64
CA ALA A 2 -24.86 9.27 -0.09
C ALA A 2 -23.67 8.85 -1.00
N ARG A 3 -22.82 9.82 -1.38
CA ARG A 3 -21.41 9.62 -1.78
C ARG A 3 -20.47 9.41 -0.57
N LEU A 4 -21.01 9.09 0.62
CA LEU A 4 -20.19 8.94 1.83
C LEU A 4 -19.37 7.65 1.83
N VAL A 5 -19.86 6.58 1.22
CA VAL A 5 -19.26 5.24 1.31
C VAL A 5 -17.80 5.18 0.78
N PRO A 6 -17.46 5.65 -0.44
CA PRO A 6 -16.08 5.51 -0.94
C PRO A 6 -15.06 6.27 -0.09
N ARG A 7 -15.48 7.37 0.57
CA ARG A 7 -14.58 8.18 1.39
C ARG A 7 -14.09 7.48 2.64
N PHE A 8 -14.94 6.67 3.26
CA PHE A 8 -14.56 5.91 4.45
C PHE A 8 -13.77 4.65 4.09
N VAL A 9 -14.06 4.02 2.95
CA VAL A 9 -13.32 2.83 2.50
C VAL A 9 -11.88 3.17 2.12
N GLY A 10 -11.67 4.24 1.34
CA GLY A 10 -10.32 4.66 0.94
C GLY A 10 -9.44 5.06 2.15
N ALA A 11 -10.02 5.77 3.12
CA ALA A 11 -9.31 6.19 4.33
C ALA A 11 -8.98 5.03 5.29
N ALA A 12 -9.89 4.07 5.45
CA ALA A 12 -9.69 2.90 6.32
C ALA A 12 -8.62 1.95 5.76
N LEU A 13 -8.56 1.79 4.43
CA LEU A 13 -7.55 0.98 3.78
C LEU A 13 -6.16 1.60 3.86
N ALA A 14 -6.05 2.91 3.64
CA ALA A 14 -4.78 3.62 3.74
C ALA A 14 -4.18 3.49 5.16
N THR A 15 -5.01 3.60 6.20
CA THR A 15 -4.56 3.48 7.60
C THR A 15 -4.12 2.07 8.00
N ALA A 16 -4.80 1.02 7.51
CA ALA A 16 -4.40 -0.35 7.79
C ALA A 16 -3.05 -0.72 7.15
N ALA A 17 -2.78 -0.20 5.95
CA ALA A 17 -1.55 -0.48 5.23
C ALA A 17 -0.33 0.24 5.85
N LEU A 18 -0.53 1.44 6.40
CA LEU A 18 0.48 2.24 7.11
C LEU A 18 0.92 1.63 8.44
N ALA A 19 0.03 0.96 9.16
CA ALA A 19 0.33 0.38 10.46
C ALA A 19 1.33 -0.78 10.37
N GLY A 20 1.34 -1.51 9.25
CA GLY A 20 2.28 -2.60 9.00
C GLY A 20 3.69 -2.11 8.61
N THR A 21 3.78 -0.98 7.90
CA THR A 21 5.03 -0.49 7.29
C THR A 21 5.78 0.55 8.14
N MET A 22 5.08 1.34 8.98
CA MET A 22 5.70 2.43 9.77
C MET A 22 6.05 2.06 11.22
N GLY A 23 5.94 0.78 11.60
CA GLY A 23 6.14 0.31 12.97
C GLY A 23 7.58 -0.01 13.40
N CYS A 24 8.60 0.35 12.62
CA CYS A 24 10.01 -0.02 12.92
C CYS A 24 10.90 1.16 13.31
N SER A 25 11.55 1.03 14.47
CA SER A 25 12.91 1.51 14.66
C SER A 25 13.82 0.62 13.81
N LEU A 26 14.34 1.16 12.70
CA LEU A 26 15.27 0.48 11.80
C LEU A 26 16.58 0.19 12.55
N ILE A 27 16.74 -1.02 13.06
CA ILE A 27 18.00 -1.50 13.65
C ILE A 27 18.41 -2.77 12.86
N GLY A 28 18.81 -2.58 11.60
CA GLY A 28 19.28 -3.64 10.71
C GLY A 28 20.03 -3.02 9.52
N ALA A 29 21.36 -3.12 9.51
CA ALA A 29 22.27 -2.23 8.78
C ALA A 29 22.35 -2.41 7.25
N ASP A 30 21.75 -3.46 6.67
CA ASP A 30 21.97 -3.80 5.25
C ASP A 30 20.86 -3.31 4.30
N ASN A 31 19.62 -3.18 4.77
CA ASN A 31 18.46 -2.78 3.94
C ASN A 31 17.79 -1.46 4.37
N THR A 32 18.44 -0.70 5.26
CA THR A 32 17.87 0.50 5.89
C THR A 32 17.38 1.52 4.85
N GLU A 33 18.16 1.79 3.79
CA GLU A 33 17.82 2.81 2.79
C GLU A 33 16.59 2.43 1.95
N ALA A 34 16.53 1.19 1.45
CA ALA A 34 15.37 0.70 0.70
C ALA A 34 14.10 0.70 1.56
N CYS A 35 14.22 0.31 2.83
CA CYS A 35 13.12 0.36 3.79
C CYS A 35 12.65 1.80 4.08
N GLU A 36 13.57 2.77 4.22
CA GLU A 36 13.25 4.19 4.41
C GLU A 36 12.56 4.80 3.18
N ASN A 37 13.03 4.47 1.97
CA ASN A 37 12.42 4.94 0.73
C ASN A 37 11.01 4.35 0.56
N ILE A 38 10.82 3.07 0.88
CA ILE A 38 9.50 2.44 0.82
C ILE A 38 8.54 3.07 1.83
N GLN A 39 8.99 3.37 3.05
CA GLN A 39 8.17 4.11 4.01
C GLN A 39 7.83 5.51 3.51
N THR A 40 8.74 6.17 2.81
CA THR A 40 8.52 7.50 2.22
C THR A 40 7.44 7.44 1.15
N VAL A 41 7.53 6.52 0.20
CA VAL A 41 6.49 6.40 -0.86
C VAL A 41 5.13 5.99 -0.28
N VAL A 42 5.07 5.16 0.77
CA VAL A 42 3.81 4.84 1.46
C VAL A 42 3.21 6.07 2.17
N LYS A 43 4.05 6.92 2.78
CA LYS A 43 3.60 8.20 3.38
C LYS A 43 3.10 9.19 2.34
N GLU A 44 3.81 9.32 1.22
CA GLU A 44 3.41 10.17 0.09
C GLU A 44 2.13 9.68 -0.56
N PHE A 45 2.00 8.36 -0.75
CA PHE A 45 0.78 7.71 -1.20
C PHE A 45 -0.37 8.04 -0.28
N THR A 46 -0.20 7.92 1.04
CA THR A 46 -1.25 8.23 2.01
C THR A 46 -1.70 9.67 1.86
N SER A 47 -0.76 10.61 1.84
CA SER A 47 -1.05 12.04 1.69
C SER A 47 -1.74 12.37 0.37
N SER A 48 -1.41 11.64 -0.70
CA SER A 48 -2.01 11.81 -2.03
C SER A 48 -3.37 11.11 -2.15
N SER A 49 -3.54 9.97 -1.48
CA SER A 49 -4.78 9.18 -1.46
C SER A 49 -5.93 9.91 -0.79
N VAL A 50 -5.64 10.71 0.26
CA VAL A 50 -6.67 11.56 0.86
C VAL A 50 -7.18 12.63 -0.12
N LYS A 51 -6.41 12.99 -1.15
CA LYS A 51 -6.83 13.93 -2.20
C LYS A 51 -7.67 13.24 -3.29
N ASN A 52 -7.36 11.99 -3.60
CA ASN A 52 -8.02 11.20 -4.65
C ASN A 52 -9.16 10.30 -4.12
N VAL A 53 -9.47 10.39 -2.83
CA VAL A 53 -10.54 9.62 -2.16
C VAL A 53 -11.94 9.76 -2.80
N ASP A 54 -12.16 10.85 -3.53
CA ASP A 54 -13.40 11.13 -4.24
C ASP A 54 -13.48 10.49 -5.64
N ASP A 55 -12.37 9.96 -6.14
CA ASP A 55 -12.23 9.31 -7.44
C ASP A 55 -11.61 7.91 -7.27
N PRO A 56 -12.43 6.85 -7.23
CA PRO A 56 -11.95 5.49 -7.01
C PRO A 56 -11.01 5.00 -8.12
N ALA A 57 -11.18 5.48 -9.36
CA ALA A 57 -10.30 5.12 -10.47
C ALA A 57 -8.91 5.73 -10.27
N ALA A 58 -8.84 7.04 -9.97
CA ALA A 58 -7.59 7.71 -9.69
C ALA A 58 -6.91 7.18 -8.41
N LEU A 59 -7.71 6.78 -7.41
CA LEU A 59 -7.20 6.16 -6.19
C LEU A 59 -6.61 4.77 -6.48
N GLY A 60 -7.29 3.96 -7.30
CA GLY A 60 -6.77 2.66 -7.73
C GLY A 60 -5.47 2.78 -8.53
N GLU A 61 -5.38 3.74 -9.46
CA GLU A 61 -4.10 4.07 -10.14
C GLU A 61 -3.01 4.47 -9.14
N SER A 62 -3.35 5.21 -8.08
CA SER A 62 -2.40 5.58 -7.04
C SER A 62 -1.86 4.35 -6.28
N TYR A 63 -2.71 3.32 -6.08
CA TYR A 63 -2.28 2.05 -5.48
C TYR A 63 -1.36 1.25 -6.40
N HIS A 64 -1.64 1.19 -7.71
CA HIS A 64 -0.75 0.58 -8.69
C HIS A 64 0.60 1.28 -8.76
N LYS A 65 0.58 2.62 -8.75
CA LYS A 65 1.81 3.40 -8.70
C LYS A 65 2.62 3.09 -7.42
N LEU A 66 1.97 3.03 -6.26
CA LEU A 66 2.63 2.64 -5.03
C LEU A 66 3.22 1.23 -5.12
N ALA A 67 2.51 0.27 -5.72
CA ALA A 67 3.01 -1.09 -5.91
C ALA A 67 4.32 -1.11 -6.73
N ASP A 68 4.38 -0.34 -7.81
CA ASP A 68 5.58 -0.22 -8.64
C ASP A 68 6.72 0.52 -7.93
N ASP A 69 6.41 1.58 -7.18
CA ASP A 69 7.41 2.29 -6.40
C ASP A 69 8.00 1.37 -5.31
N ILE A 70 7.17 0.56 -4.63
CA ILE A 70 7.59 -0.44 -3.64
C ILE A 70 8.52 -1.50 -4.26
N ARG A 71 8.17 -2.03 -5.44
CA ARG A 71 9.02 -3.01 -6.13
C ARG A 71 10.33 -2.41 -6.59
N THR A 72 10.29 -1.17 -7.09
CA THR A 72 11.46 -0.45 -7.60
C THR A 72 12.45 -0.18 -6.47
N GLU A 73 11.97 0.28 -5.31
CA GLU A 73 12.82 0.51 -4.15
C GLU A 73 13.24 -0.82 -3.50
N GLY A 74 12.36 -1.80 -3.46
CA GLY A 74 12.64 -3.13 -2.89
C GLY A 74 13.68 -3.93 -3.66
N ALA A 75 13.73 -3.76 -4.99
CA ALA A 75 14.78 -4.32 -5.84
C ALA A 75 16.17 -3.73 -5.59
N LYS A 76 16.29 -2.67 -4.78
CA LYS A 76 17.57 -2.11 -4.33
C LYS A 76 18.08 -2.78 -3.05
N GLY A 77 17.24 -3.55 -2.35
CA GLY A 77 17.66 -4.34 -1.19
C GLY A 77 18.06 -5.77 -1.55
N ASP A 78 18.47 -6.51 -0.53
CA ASP A 78 18.87 -7.91 -0.67
C ASP A 78 17.67 -8.89 -0.63
N GLY A 79 17.88 -10.12 -1.12
CA GLY A 79 16.85 -11.08 -1.53
C GLY A 79 15.57 -11.19 -0.68
N ASP A 80 15.68 -11.21 0.65
CA ASP A 80 14.49 -11.27 1.52
C ASP A 80 13.62 -10.01 1.43
N LEU A 81 14.23 -8.82 1.27
CA LEU A 81 13.53 -7.57 1.02
C LEU A 81 12.95 -7.53 -0.38
N GLU A 82 13.70 -7.97 -1.39
CA GLU A 82 13.22 -8.02 -2.77
C GLU A 82 11.96 -8.90 -2.89
N ASP A 83 11.97 -10.08 -2.26
CA ASP A 83 10.81 -10.98 -2.30
C ASP A 83 9.64 -10.45 -1.46
N ALA A 84 9.91 -9.88 -0.28
CA ALA A 84 8.87 -9.28 0.54
C ALA A 84 8.21 -8.06 -0.13
N THR A 85 8.98 -7.26 -0.86
CA THR A 85 8.48 -6.08 -1.59
C THR A 85 7.76 -6.45 -2.88
N LYS A 86 8.14 -7.55 -3.55
CA LYS A 86 7.34 -8.14 -4.64
C LYS A 86 5.96 -8.58 -4.15
N ASP A 87 5.90 -9.31 -3.04
CA ASP A 87 4.65 -9.73 -2.40
C ASP A 87 3.80 -8.52 -2.01
N LEU A 88 4.42 -7.50 -1.41
CA LEU A 88 3.75 -6.27 -0.99
C LEU A 88 3.22 -5.47 -2.18
N GLY A 89 4.02 -5.28 -3.23
CA GLY A 89 3.58 -4.64 -4.47
C GLY A 89 2.43 -5.41 -5.11
N ALA A 90 2.50 -6.74 -5.20
CA ALA A 90 1.41 -7.54 -5.74
C ALA A 90 0.10 -7.42 -4.93
N ALA A 91 0.19 -7.33 -3.60
CA ALA A 91 -0.97 -7.09 -2.76
C ALA A 91 -1.58 -5.69 -2.99
N TYR A 92 -0.74 -4.66 -3.15
CA TYR A 92 -1.19 -3.30 -3.47
C TYR A 92 -1.80 -3.19 -4.87
N ASP A 93 -1.27 -3.90 -5.87
CA ASP A 93 -1.88 -3.95 -7.21
C ASP A 93 -3.28 -4.56 -7.16
N LYS A 94 -3.44 -5.71 -6.49
CA LYS A 94 -4.77 -6.32 -6.30
C LYS A 94 -5.73 -5.39 -5.58
N LEU A 95 -5.22 -4.63 -4.61
CA LEU A 95 -6.03 -3.62 -3.91
C LEU A 95 -6.41 -2.47 -4.85
N GLY A 96 -5.47 -2.00 -5.67
CA GLY A 96 -5.69 -1.00 -6.71
C GLY A 96 -6.75 -1.43 -7.72
N ASP A 97 -6.72 -2.68 -8.17
CA ASP A 97 -7.75 -3.25 -9.05
C ASP A 97 -9.12 -3.23 -8.38
N LYS A 98 -9.22 -3.67 -7.12
CA LYS A 98 -10.49 -3.65 -6.36
C LYS A 98 -11.01 -2.23 -6.19
N VAL A 99 -10.13 -1.28 -5.87
CA VAL A 99 -10.49 0.13 -5.65
C VAL A 99 -10.89 0.83 -6.95
N SER A 100 -10.19 0.58 -8.06
CA SER A 100 -10.57 1.05 -9.40
C SER A 100 -11.97 0.55 -9.78
N ASN A 101 -12.27 -0.71 -9.45
CA ASN A 101 -13.55 -1.32 -9.75
C ASN A 101 -14.70 -0.86 -8.83
N LEU A 102 -14.41 -0.27 -7.66
CA LEU A 102 -15.44 0.27 -6.76
C LEU A 102 -16.30 1.37 -7.41
N ALA A 103 -15.75 2.13 -8.37
CA ALA A 103 -16.51 3.14 -9.12
C ALA A 103 -17.65 2.53 -9.95
N ASN A 104 -17.50 1.25 -10.33
CA ASN A 104 -18.44 0.53 -11.19
C ASN A 104 -19.34 -0.43 -10.40
N ASP A 105 -19.12 -0.60 -9.09
CA ASP A 105 -19.89 -1.50 -8.25
C ASP A 105 -21.12 -0.79 -7.65
N PRO A 106 -22.35 -1.25 -7.94
CA PRO A 106 -23.57 -0.69 -7.33
C PRO A 106 -23.68 -0.97 -5.82
N ASN A 107 -22.88 -1.87 -5.25
CA ASN A 107 -22.81 -2.21 -3.83
C ASN A 107 -21.34 -2.31 -3.35
N PRO A 108 -20.63 -1.17 -3.26
CA PRO A 108 -19.22 -1.15 -2.96
C PRO A 108 -18.95 -1.73 -1.57
N SER A 109 -18.32 -2.90 -1.55
CA SER A 109 -17.86 -3.55 -0.32
C SER A 109 -16.43 -3.11 -0.02
N ILE A 110 -16.06 -3.04 1.27
CA ILE A 110 -14.68 -2.74 1.65
C ILE A 110 -13.77 -3.85 1.07
N PRO A 111 -12.79 -3.50 0.22
CA PRO A 111 -11.80 -4.46 -0.27
C PRO A 111 -11.11 -5.16 0.89
N ASP A 112 -10.97 -6.48 0.80
CA ASP A 112 -10.14 -7.22 1.76
C ASP A 112 -8.68 -6.75 1.65
N SER A 113 -8.16 -6.19 2.75
CA SER A 113 -6.78 -5.74 2.89
C SER A 113 -5.89 -6.76 3.61
N GLY A 114 -6.39 -7.97 3.89
CA GLY A 114 -5.65 -9.00 4.61
C GLY A 114 -4.35 -9.38 3.91
N GLU A 115 -4.35 -9.43 2.57
CA GLU A 115 -3.15 -9.67 1.76
C GLU A 115 -2.11 -8.54 1.94
N VAL A 116 -2.55 -7.27 1.96
CA VAL A 116 -1.66 -6.11 2.16
C VAL A 116 -1.11 -6.09 3.58
N THR A 117 -1.91 -6.42 4.58
CA THR A 117 -1.46 -6.54 5.97
C THR A 117 -0.43 -7.66 6.13
N ALA A 118 -0.70 -8.85 5.57
CA ALA A 118 0.21 -9.99 5.63
C ALA A 118 1.54 -9.69 4.91
N ALA A 119 1.47 -9.08 3.72
CA ALA A 119 2.67 -8.68 2.98
C ALA A 119 3.42 -7.54 3.70
N GLY A 120 2.72 -6.61 4.34
CA GLY A 120 3.31 -5.55 5.16
C GLY A 120 4.06 -6.10 6.37
N VAL A 121 3.57 -7.19 6.98
CA VAL A 121 4.29 -7.89 8.07
C VAL A 121 5.57 -8.56 7.54
N LYS A 122 5.53 -9.21 6.37
CA LYS A 122 6.73 -9.78 5.75
C LYS A 122 7.76 -8.70 5.41
N PHE A 123 7.31 -7.59 4.83
CA PHE A 123 8.16 -6.43 4.54
C PHE A 123 8.81 -5.89 5.82
N LYS A 124 8.02 -5.76 6.89
CA LYS A 124 8.54 -5.34 8.19
C LYS A 124 9.64 -6.29 8.68
N GLN A 125 9.42 -7.60 8.61
CA GLN A 125 10.40 -8.60 9.02
C GLN A 125 11.66 -8.58 8.16
N ALA A 126 11.56 -8.28 6.87
CA ALA A 126 12.72 -8.15 5.98
C ALA A 126 13.52 -6.85 6.20
N CYS A 127 12.92 -5.87 6.89
CA CYS A 127 13.54 -4.60 7.28
C CYS A 127 14.12 -4.61 8.72
N GLU A 128 13.90 -5.66 9.50
CA GLU A 128 14.47 -5.89 10.85
C GLU A 128 15.73 -6.75 10.75
#